data_AF-A0A815ASU2-F1
#
_entry.id   AF-A0A815ASU2-F1
#
_cell.length_a   1.000
_cell.length_b   1.000
_cell.length_c   1.000
_cell.angle_alpha   90.00
_cell.angle_beta   90.00
_cell.angle_gamma   90.00
#
_symmetry.space_group_name_H-M   'P 1'
#
loop_
_entity.id
_entity.type
_entity.pdbx_description
1 polymer ?
#
loop_
_entity_poly.entity_id
_entity_poly.type
_entity_poly.pdbx_seq_one_letter_code
_entity_poly.pdbx_strand_id
1 'polypeptide(L)'
;MYSIFWTSLIPQSSMFIFGLITYYNIHTSRQRLMNTIQQQQQGNRTDSHMIRITLIQVISSSILLNIRTVYYSYIVVTTNDRKDEYRIAIEKLLLQISSFIFYLNFGKSFFMNTLSSKLFRKVFKERLILFYRHIICLKVKVHPINTIQSNDRKMVIVRS
;
A
#
# COMPACT_ATOMS: atom_id res chain seq x y z
N MET A 1 -13.06 26.28 7.55
CA MET A 1 -12.10 25.67 8.52
C MET A 1 -12.70 24.51 9.28
N TYR A 2 -13.91 24.64 9.85
CA TYR A 2 -14.55 23.57 10.62
C TYR A 2 -14.71 22.24 9.86
N SER A 3 -15.12 22.27 8.59
CA SER A 3 -15.31 21.05 7.79
C SER A 3 -14.05 20.16 7.70
N ILE A 4 -12.89 20.74 7.38
CA ILE A 4 -11.62 20.00 7.21
C ILE A 4 -11.17 19.34 8.52
N PHE A 5 -11.37 20.04 9.64
CA PHE A 5 -11.02 19.54 10.96
C PHE A 5 -11.91 18.36 11.34
N TRP A 6 -13.23 18.47 11.14
CA TRP A 6 -14.18 17.39 11.42
C TRP A 6 -13.98 16.17 10.51
N THR A 7 -13.75 16.37 9.20
CA THR A 7 -13.62 15.26 8.25
C THR A 7 -12.28 14.52 8.34
N SER A 8 -11.22 15.18 8.82
CA SER A 8 -9.89 14.55 8.91
C SER A 8 -9.57 14.05 10.31
N LEU A 9 -9.85 14.84 11.35
CA LEU A 9 -9.41 14.52 12.71
C LEU A 9 -10.21 13.35 13.30
N ILE A 10 -11.53 13.36 13.12
CA ILE A 10 -12.41 12.38 13.76
C ILE A 10 -12.20 10.95 13.26
N PRO A 11 -12.13 10.68 11.93
CA PRO A 11 -11.86 9.33 11.45
C PRO A 11 -10.47 8.82 11.88
N GLN A 12 -9.50 9.72 12.03
CA GLN A 12 -8.15 9.35 12.43
C GLN A 12 -8.07 9.03 13.92
N SER A 13 -8.65 9.88 14.77
CA SER A 13 -8.76 9.62 16.20
C SER A 13 -9.56 8.36 16.46
N SER A 14 -10.68 8.13 15.74
CA SER A 14 -11.48 6.91 15.89
C SER A 14 -10.71 5.67 15.44
N MET A 15 -10.03 5.69 14.28
CA MET A 15 -9.16 4.58 13.86
C MET A 15 -8.04 4.30 14.87
N PHE A 16 -7.44 5.33 15.45
CA PHE A 16 -6.41 5.17 16.46
C PHE A 16 -6.96 4.52 17.73
N ILE A 17 -8.10 5.00 18.23
CA ILE A 17 -8.79 4.43 19.40
C ILE A 17 -9.18 2.98 19.14
N PHE A 18 -9.80 2.66 17.99
CA PHE A 18 -10.14 1.29 17.64
C PHE A 18 -8.90 0.40 17.50
N GLY A 19 -7.79 0.93 16.98
CA GLY A 19 -6.51 0.24 16.93
C GLY A 19 -5.98 -0.12 18.33
N LEU A 20 -6.06 0.83 19.28
CA LEU A 20 -5.67 0.60 20.67
C LEU A 20 -6.59 -0.39 21.39
N ILE A 21 -7.91 -0.27 21.21
CA ILE A 21 -8.89 -1.20 21.79
C ILE A 21 -8.66 -2.61 21.25
N THR A 22 -8.44 -2.75 19.95
CA THR A 22 -8.13 -4.04 19.31
C THR A 22 -6.85 -4.63 19.89
N TYR A 23 -5.81 -3.82 20.06
CA TYR A 23 -4.58 -4.26 20.70
C TYR A 23 -4.79 -4.75 22.14
N TYR A 24 -5.51 -3.97 22.94
CA TYR A 24 -5.78 -4.31 24.33
C TYR A 24 -6.60 -5.59 24.45
N ASN A 25 -7.68 -5.71 23.68
CA ASN A 25 -8.53 -6.91 23.67
C ASN A 25 -7.76 -8.16 23.25
N ILE A 26 -6.86 -8.05 22.27
CA ILE A 26 -6.03 -9.19 21.86
C ILE A 26 -5.01 -9.55 22.94
N HIS A 27 -4.40 -8.56 23.59
CA HIS A 27 -3.48 -8.81 24.69
C HIS A 27 -4.18 -9.53 25.86
N THR A 28 -5.36 -9.05 26.26
CA THR A 28 -6.18 -9.67 27.31
C THR A 28 -6.68 -11.06 26.90
N SER A 29 -7.09 -11.26 25.65
CA SER A 29 -7.47 -12.56 25.10
C SER A 29 -6.31 -13.56 25.18
N ARG A 30 -5.09 -13.13 24.84
CA ARG A 30 -3.87 -13.95 24.93
C ARG A 30 -3.54 -14.36 26.37
N GLN A 31 -3.71 -13.47 27.33
CA GLN A 31 -3.53 -13.81 28.76
C GLN A 31 -4.53 -14.87 29.22
N ARG A 32 -5.78 -14.80 28.75
CA ARG A 32 -6.80 -15.83 29.07
C ARG A 32 -6.47 -17.18 28.42
N LEU A 33 -6.02 -17.17 27.17
CA LEU A 33 -5.63 -18.38 26.42
C LEU A 33 -4.33 -19.02 26.92
N MET A 34 -3.37 -18.26 27.48
CA MET A 34 -2.16 -18.83 28.08
C MET A 34 -2.47 -19.80 29.22
N ASN A 35 -3.58 -19.59 29.94
CA ASN A 35 -4.00 -20.50 31.02
C ASN A 35 -4.66 -21.79 30.48
N THR A 36 -5.07 -21.83 29.21
CA THR A 36 -5.76 -22.98 28.60
C THR A 36 -4.88 -23.74 27.61
N ILE A 37 -3.74 -23.18 27.17
CA ILE A 37 -3.03 -23.67 25.97
C ILE A 37 -1.52 -23.82 26.21
N GLN A 38 -1.12 -24.98 26.73
CA GLN A 38 0.20 -25.54 26.43
C GLN A 38 0.24 -26.27 25.06
N GLN A 39 -0.91 -26.48 24.37
CA GLN A 39 -1.00 -27.35 23.18
C GLN A 39 -1.11 -26.67 21.79
N GLN A 40 -1.32 -25.35 21.66
CA GLN A 40 -1.45 -24.65 20.34
C GLN A 40 -0.32 -23.63 20.06
N GLN A 41 0.89 -23.86 20.56
CA GLN A 41 1.99 -22.88 20.49
C GLN A 41 2.51 -22.53 19.07
N GLN A 42 2.15 -23.27 18.03
CA GLN A 42 2.68 -23.02 16.66
C GLN A 42 1.82 -22.07 15.81
N GLY A 43 0.53 -21.88 16.08
CA GLY A 43 -0.33 -20.95 15.32
C GLY A 43 -0.22 -19.48 15.75
N ASN A 44 -0.02 -19.21 17.04
CA ASN A 44 -0.20 -17.87 17.62
C ASN A 44 0.95 -16.87 17.41
N ARG A 45 2.12 -17.31 16.93
CA ARG A 45 3.28 -16.42 16.69
C ARG A 45 3.09 -15.53 15.46
N THR A 46 2.44 -16.05 14.42
CA THR A 46 2.26 -15.32 13.15
C THR A 46 1.26 -14.17 13.30
N ASP A 47 0.17 -14.40 14.03
CA ASP A 47 -0.89 -13.40 14.23
C ASP A 47 -0.41 -12.21 15.08
N SER A 48 0.42 -12.48 16.09
CA SER A 48 0.99 -11.42 16.94
C SER A 48 1.85 -10.45 16.14
N HIS A 49 2.59 -11.00 15.17
CA HIS A 49 3.46 -10.22 14.32
C HIS A 49 2.63 -9.32 13.39
N MET A 50 1.56 -9.87 12.78
CA MET A 50 0.62 -9.13 11.93
C MET A 50 -0.02 -7.94 12.65
N ILE A 51 -0.46 -8.15 13.89
CA ILE A 51 -1.06 -7.09 14.72
C ILE A 51 -0.04 -5.99 15.06
N ARG A 52 1.19 -6.36 15.44
CA ARG A 52 2.24 -5.40 15.78
C ARG A 52 2.59 -4.50 14.58
N ILE A 53 2.66 -5.07 13.37
CA ILE A 53 2.90 -4.28 12.14
C ILE A 53 1.75 -3.31 11.89
N THR A 54 0.51 -3.77 12.05
CA THR A 54 -0.68 -2.94 11.85
C THR A 54 -0.68 -1.75 12.82
N LEU A 55 -0.29 -1.95 14.08
CA LEU A 55 -0.13 -0.86 15.04
C LEU A 55 0.97 0.12 14.64
N ILE A 56 2.14 -0.38 14.26
CA ILE A 56 3.25 0.47 13.78
C ILE A 56 2.78 1.29 12.56
N GLN A 57 2.01 0.66 11.66
CA GLN A 57 1.45 1.32 10.48
C GLN A 57 0.47 2.43 10.87
N VAL A 58 -0.44 2.18 11.80
CA VAL A 58 -1.42 3.15 12.31
C VAL A 58 -0.71 4.31 13.01
N ILE A 59 0.26 4.04 13.90
CA ILE A 59 1.04 5.07 14.60
C ILE A 59 1.82 5.92 13.60
N SER A 60 2.55 5.29 12.68
CA SER A 60 3.27 5.98 11.62
C SER A 60 2.33 6.84 10.76
N SER A 61 1.13 6.35 10.45
CA SER A 61 0.16 7.10 9.63
C SER A 61 -0.32 8.32 10.39
N SER A 62 -0.61 8.17 11.68
CA SER A 62 -1.05 9.25 12.55
C SER A 62 -0.01 10.37 12.64
N ILE A 63 1.27 10.03 12.84
CA ILE A 63 2.35 11.03 12.90
C ILE A 63 2.45 11.82 11.58
N LEU A 64 2.49 11.13 10.44
CA LEU A 64 2.66 11.77 9.13
C LEU A 64 1.47 12.67 8.77
N LEU A 65 0.25 12.27 9.15
CA LEU A 65 -0.95 13.07 8.93
C LEU A 65 -1.00 14.30 9.84
N ASN A 66 -0.55 14.20 11.09
CA ASN A 66 -0.48 15.33 11.99
C ASN A 66 0.47 16.42 11.48
N ILE A 67 1.61 16.05 10.87
CA ILE A 67 2.53 17.03 10.24
C ILE A 67 1.78 17.88 9.19
N ARG A 68 0.97 17.24 8.35
CA ARG A 68 0.16 17.92 7.34
C ARG A 68 -0.90 18.83 7.98
N THR A 69 -1.61 18.35 8.99
CA THR A 69 -2.63 19.15 9.71
C THR A 69 -2.01 20.38 10.36
N VAL A 70 -0.87 20.24 11.03
CA VAL A 70 -0.12 21.36 11.65
C VAL A 70 0.28 22.38 10.59
N TYR A 71 0.79 21.92 9.44
CA TYR A 71 1.13 22.81 8.32
C TYR A 71 -0.09 23.60 7.81
N TYR A 72 -1.24 22.95 7.59
CA TYR A 72 -2.45 23.65 7.14
C TYR A 72 -2.95 24.65 8.18
N SER A 73 -2.93 24.29 9.47
CA SER A 73 -3.26 25.20 10.56
C SER A 73 -2.33 26.43 10.57
N TYR A 74 -1.02 26.23 10.35
CA TYR A 74 -0.06 27.32 10.25
C TYR A 74 -0.36 28.26 9.08
N ILE A 75 -0.59 27.73 7.87
CA ILE A 75 -0.93 28.53 6.68
C ILE A 75 -2.19 29.36 6.93
N VAL A 76 -3.20 28.73 7.52
CA VAL A 76 -4.48 29.34 7.87
C VAL A 76 -4.30 30.51 8.84
N VAL A 77 -3.54 30.31 9.92
CA VAL A 77 -3.31 31.35 10.94
C VAL A 77 -2.51 32.52 10.36
N THR A 78 -1.56 32.24 9.49
CA THR A 78 -0.65 33.25 8.90
C THR A 78 -1.18 33.88 7.61
N THR A 79 -2.42 33.60 7.20
CA THR A 79 -2.98 34.06 5.91
C THR A 79 -3.09 35.57 5.81
N ASN A 80 -3.32 36.27 6.93
CA ASN A 80 -3.53 37.72 6.95
C ASN A 80 -2.23 38.54 7.07
N ASP A 81 -1.09 37.90 7.32
CA ASP A 81 0.19 38.59 7.47
C ASP A 81 0.84 38.84 6.11
N ARG A 82 1.47 40.01 5.92
CA ARG A 82 2.33 40.25 4.76
C ARG A 82 3.56 39.35 4.86
N LYS A 83 3.64 38.36 3.97
CA LYS A 83 4.74 37.39 3.92
C LYS A 83 5.86 37.87 3.00
N ASP A 84 7.08 37.68 3.45
CA ASP A 84 8.29 37.86 2.66
C ASP A 84 8.42 36.75 1.58
N GLU A 85 9.07 37.04 0.46
CA GLU A 85 9.22 36.10 -0.67
C GLU A 85 9.91 34.79 -0.23
N TYR A 86 10.89 34.91 0.66
CA TYR A 86 11.60 33.78 1.25
C TYR A 86 10.66 32.84 2.02
N ARG A 87 9.73 33.40 2.81
CA ARG A 87 8.75 32.60 3.57
C ARG A 87 7.79 31.87 2.62
N ILE A 88 7.37 32.52 1.55
CA ILE A 88 6.51 31.90 0.53
C ILE A 88 7.22 30.71 -0.14
N ALA A 89 8.53 30.82 -0.41
CA ALA A 89 9.30 29.71 -0.97
C ALA A 89 9.38 28.50 -0.01
N ILE A 90 9.62 28.75 1.28
CA ILE A 90 9.60 27.70 2.31
C ILE A 90 8.22 27.05 2.41
N GLU A 91 7.14 27.84 2.40
CA GLU A 91 5.77 27.31 2.47
C GLU A 91 5.47 26.38 1.29
N LYS A 92 5.90 26.73 0.07
CA LYS A 92 5.77 25.87 -1.11
C LYS A 92 6.58 24.58 -0.98
N LEU A 93 7.81 24.66 -0.47
CA LEU A 93 8.65 23.49 -0.24
C LEU A 93 8.01 22.53 0.78
N LEU A 94 7.54 23.07 1.91
CA LEU A 94 6.84 22.30 2.94
C LEU A 94 5.56 21.63 2.41
N LEU A 95 4.79 22.33 1.56
CA LEU A 95 3.62 21.75 0.90
C LEU A 95 4.00 20.53 0.05
N GLN A 96 5.09 20.64 -0.72
CA GLN A 96 5.57 19.58 -1.59
C GLN A 96 6.08 18.38 -0.78
N ILE A 97 6.85 18.63 0.27
CA ILE A 97 7.33 17.58 1.20
C ILE A 97 6.15 16.89 1.88
N SER A 98 5.17 17.65 2.38
CA SER A 98 3.98 17.11 3.03
C SER A 98 3.14 16.26 2.06
N SER A 99 2.99 16.72 0.82
CA SER A 99 2.27 15.98 -0.22
C SER A 99 3.01 14.68 -0.60
N PHE A 100 4.33 14.73 -0.74
CA PHE A 100 5.17 13.56 -1.00
C PHE A 100 5.06 12.52 0.13
N ILE A 101 5.19 12.97 1.39
CA ILE A 101 5.00 12.14 2.58
C ILE A 101 3.61 11.49 2.60
N PHE A 102 2.56 12.25 2.25
CA PHE A 102 1.20 11.75 2.19
C PHE A 102 1.04 10.64 1.15
N TYR A 103 1.59 10.80 -0.05
CA TYR A 103 1.57 9.74 -1.07
C TYR A 103 2.40 8.51 -0.67
N LEU A 104 3.55 8.71 -0.04
CA LEU A 104 4.34 7.60 0.52
C LEU A 104 3.55 6.82 1.57
N ASN A 105 2.69 7.48 2.34
CA ASN A 105 1.84 6.82 3.34
C ASN A 105 0.86 5.82 2.70
N PHE A 106 0.37 6.07 1.48
CA PHE A 106 -0.45 5.08 0.75
C PHE A 106 0.37 3.88 0.30
N GLY A 107 1.60 4.10 -0.17
CA GLY A 107 2.50 3.03 -0.60
C GLY A 107 3.03 2.18 0.55
N LYS A 108 3.18 2.74 1.76
CA LYS A 108 3.82 2.04 2.88
C LYS A 108 3.08 0.77 3.29
N SER A 109 1.75 0.73 3.19
CA SER A 109 0.95 -0.43 3.59
C SER A 109 1.29 -1.63 2.70
N PHE A 110 1.52 -1.37 1.41
CA PHE A 110 1.99 -2.38 0.47
C PHE A 110 3.39 -2.88 0.86
N PHE A 111 4.34 -1.97 1.13
CA PHE A 111 5.70 -2.35 1.51
C PHE A 111 5.77 -3.07 2.86
N MET A 112 5.03 -2.61 3.87
CA MET A 112 4.95 -3.25 5.19
C MET A 112 4.34 -4.64 5.10
N ASN A 113 3.24 -4.80 4.37
CA ASN A 113 2.62 -6.12 4.17
C ASN A 113 3.53 -7.06 3.37
N THR A 114 4.21 -6.54 2.35
CA THR A 114 5.15 -7.31 1.52
C THR A 114 6.40 -7.73 2.29
N LEU A 115 6.97 -6.84 3.09
CA LEU A 115 8.21 -7.11 3.83
C LEU A 115 7.97 -7.95 5.08
N SER A 116 6.79 -7.87 5.68
CA SER A 116 6.60 -8.42 7.02
C SER A 116 5.95 -9.80 7.05
N SER A 117 5.09 -10.13 6.09
CA SER A 117 4.49 -11.47 6.02
C SER A 117 5.34 -12.42 5.16
N LYS A 118 5.91 -13.45 5.80
CA LYS A 118 6.58 -14.57 5.08
C LYS A 118 5.60 -15.28 4.13
N LEU A 119 4.35 -15.41 4.55
CA LEU A 119 3.27 -16.00 3.75
C LEU A 119 2.98 -15.15 2.52
N PHE A 120 2.87 -13.83 2.70
CA PHE A 120 2.66 -12.90 1.58
C PHE A 120 3.81 -12.95 0.59
N ARG A 121 5.07 -12.98 1.06
CA ARG A 121 6.24 -13.12 0.16
C ARG A 121 6.19 -14.39 -0.68
N LYS A 122 5.78 -15.52 -0.09
CA LYS A 122 5.64 -16.79 -0.80
C LYS A 122 4.56 -16.69 -1.89
N VAL A 123 3.36 -16.26 -1.51
CA VAL A 123 2.23 -16.11 -2.45
C VAL A 123 2.52 -15.08 -3.52
N PHE A 124 3.10 -13.93 -3.16
CA PHE A 124 3.46 -12.86 -4.09
C PHE A 124 4.50 -13.34 -5.12
N LYS A 125 5.54 -14.05 -4.67
CA LYS A 125 6.55 -14.63 -5.57
C LYS A 125 5.93 -15.66 -6.52
N GLU A 126 5.08 -16.54 -6.02
CA GLU A 126 4.36 -17.52 -6.85
C GLU A 126 3.49 -16.83 -7.91
N ARG A 127 2.71 -15.81 -7.52
CA ARG A 127 1.87 -15.03 -8.44
C ARG A 127 2.69 -14.24 -9.46
N LEU A 128 3.82 -13.66 -9.04
CA LEU A 128 4.71 -12.89 -9.91
C LEU A 128 5.41 -13.79 -10.94
N ILE A 129 5.80 -15.00 -10.57
CA ILE A 129 6.32 -16.01 -11.50
C ILE A 129 5.24 -16.42 -12.51
N LEU A 130 4.00 -16.66 -12.06
CA LEU A 130 2.89 -17.00 -12.96
C LEU A 130 2.59 -15.86 -13.94
N PHE A 131 2.57 -14.62 -13.46
CA PHE A 131 2.37 -13.43 -14.29
C PHE A 131 3.49 -13.25 -15.32
N TYR A 132 4.75 -13.42 -14.89
CA TYR A 132 5.91 -13.34 -15.78
C TYR A 132 5.87 -14.42 -16.87
N ARG A 133 5.52 -15.67 -16.50
CA ARG A 133 5.31 -16.76 -17.47
C ARG A 133 4.17 -16.44 -18.43
N HIS A 134 3.07 -15.85 -17.94
CA HIS A 134 1.93 -15.47 -18.78
C HIS A 134 2.30 -14.38 -19.80
N ILE A 135 3.03 -13.34 -19.39
CA ILE A 135 3.52 -12.29 -20.30
C ILE A 135 4.48 -12.86 -21.35
N ILE A 136 5.42 -13.72 -20.96
CA ILE A 136 6.34 -14.36 -21.91
C ILE A 136 5.59 -15.23 -22.91
N CYS A 137 4.63 -16.04 -22.44
CA CYS A 137 3.86 -16.92 -23.30
C CYS A 137 2.95 -16.15 -24.27
N LEU A 138 2.36 -15.03 -23.82
CA LEU A 138 1.64 -14.09 -24.69
C LEU A 138 2.57 -13.48 -25.76
N LYS A 139 3.80 -13.10 -25.39
CA LYS A 139 4.76 -12.53 -26.34
C LYS A 139 5.23 -13.54 -27.39
N VAL A 140 5.31 -14.83 -27.05
CA VAL A 140 5.66 -15.93 -27.98
C VAL A 140 4.50 -16.26 -28.92
N LYS A 141 3.25 -16.16 -28.46
CA LYS A 141 2.06 -16.52 -29.26
C LYS A 141 1.66 -15.48 -30.32
N VAL A 142 2.19 -14.26 -30.25
CA VAL A 142 1.94 -13.18 -31.24
C VAL A 142 2.88 -13.27 -32.45
N HIS A 143 3.81 -14.23 -32.48
CA HIS A 143 4.56 -14.58 -33.68
C HIS A 143 4.18 -15.95 -34.25
N PRO A 144 3.03 -16.07 -34.95
CA PRO A 144 2.87 -17.10 -35.96
C PRO A 144 2.63 -16.48 -37.34
N ILE A 145 3.57 -16.77 -38.24
CA ILE A 145 3.31 -17.19 -39.63
C ILE A 145 2.74 -16.10 -40.55
N ASN A 146 3.63 -15.36 -41.21
CA ASN A 146 3.32 -14.59 -42.42
C ASN A 146 4.31 -14.90 -43.57
N THR A 147 4.73 -16.16 -43.71
CA THR A 147 5.75 -16.52 -44.73
C THR A 147 5.51 -17.81 -45.51
N ILE A 148 4.30 -18.39 -45.52
CA ILE A 148 4.03 -19.55 -46.39
C ILE A 148 2.65 -19.44 -47.04
N GLN A 149 2.50 -18.53 -48.00
CA GLN A 149 1.39 -18.62 -48.96
C GLN A 149 1.75 -17.99 -50.32
N SER A 150 2.73 -18.58 -51.02
CA SER A 150 2.93 -18.34 -52.46
C SER A 150 3.90 -19.35 -53.05
N ASN A 151 3.43 -20.56 -53.44
CA ASN A 151 3.92 -21.10 -54.73
C ASN A 151 3.18 -22.31 -55.34
N ASP A 152 2.13 -22.88 -54.73
CA ASP A 152 1.40 -24.00 -55.39
C ASP A 152 0.27 -23.52 -56.30
N ARG A 153 0.63 -22.72 -57.32
CA ARG A 153 -0.22 -22.50 -58.50
C ARG A 153 0.57 -22.69 -59.79
N LYS A 154 0.80 -23.95 -60.17
CA LYS A 154 0.82 -24.36 -61.59
C LYS A 154 0.09 -25.69 -61.75
N MET A 155 -1.23 -25.58 -61.86
CA MET A 155 -2.12 -26.59 -62.42
C MET A 155 -1.88 -26.76 -63.92
N VAL A 156 -1.72 -28.02 -64.32
CA VAL A 156 -2.56 -28.74 -65.29
C VAL A 156 -2.99 -27.96 -66.55
N ILE A 157 -2.28 -28.23 -67.66
CA ILE A 157 -2.66 -28.02 -69.07
C ILE A 157 -1.93 -29.13 -69.85
N VAL A 158 -2.48 -29.96 -70.73
CA VAL A 158 -3.79 -30.08 -71.38
C VAL A 158 -3.85 -31.51 -71.96
N ARG A 159 -5.06 -32.11 -71.99
CA ARG A 159 -5.39 -33.33 -72.74
C ARG A 159 -5.33 -33.07 -74.24
N SER A 160 -4.81 -34.02 -75.01
CA SER A 160 -5.30 -34.37 -76.36
C SER A 160 -4.88 -35.80 -76.67
#